data_AF-A0A1G7BER7-F1
#
_entry.id   AF-A0A1G7BER7-F1
#
_cell.length_a   1.000
_cell.length_b   1.000
_cell.length_c   1.000
_cell.angle_alpha   90.00
_cell.angle_beta   90.00
_cell.angle_gamma   90.00
#
_symmetry.space_group_name_H-M   'P 1'
#
loop_
_entity.id
_entity.type
_entity.pdbx_description
1 polymer ?
#
loop_
_entity_poly.entity_id
_entity_poly.type
_entity_poly.pdbx_seq_one_letter_code
_entity_poly.pdbx_strand_id
1 'polypeptide(L)'
;MPIYGHEGHEGHEGHEGHEGHEGSASGSGSSAGAVSSALGSTRDGTLGYWDGYPDRTSRVVGRSAWDTVKSLATVPRQAVIDQTIQGLFRVDFKNSRKANTKGTVYFQDEPLVTMYAPTLKIIEEDQFPFLRSAADLRYDRLNEILVETGDIATFFSSVSYLSPGATKWTIALLQAVFRLCTRVEMPVKLGFDVPRPITLSYQVQPIIQTPGHPAWPSGHATESFAGATLLNWLVRDPNGKNAPKFDPDALIAAQVPLYRQSERIAINRTVAGVHYPTDSMAGAVLGVTMVEALVNLMEGKKETTARTYFGNRYKGDFNLSLLSAEMQPGGTIKQKPLAINPKGVPDWLQDMWDTAKLEG
;
A
#
# COMPACT_ATOMS: atom_id res chain seq x y z
N MET A 1 -44.22 -18.64 10.70
CA MET A 1 -43.85 -17.67 9.65
C MET A 1 -42.45 -17.18 9.99
N PRO A 2 -41.43 -17.53 9.21
CA PRO A 2 -40.06 -17.12 9.48
C PRO A 2 -39.83 -15.73 8.87
N ILE A 3 -39.22 -14.82 9.63
CA ILE A 3 -38.62 -13.61 9.09
C ILE A 3 -37.13 -13.77 9.38
N TYR A 4 -36.41 -14.37 8.43
CA TYR A 4 -34.96 -14.34 8.42
C TYR A 4 -34.57 -12.89 8.16
N GLY A 5 -34.04 -12.23 9.19
CA GLY A 5 -33.36 -10.95 9.03
C GLY A 5 -32.09 -11.18 8.22
N HIS A 6 -31.97 -10.45 7.12
CA HIS A 6 -30.77 -10.39 6.29
C HIS A 6 -29.54 -10.11 7.15
N GLU A 7 -28.56 -11.01 7.11
CA GLU A 7 -27.20 -10.72 7.56
C GLU A 7 -26.66 -9.57 6.72
N GLY A 8 -26.24 -8.50 7.40
CA GLY A 8 -25.62 -7.35 6.78
C GLY A 8 -24.32 -7.77 6.11
N HIS A 9 -24.18 -7.42 4.83
CA HIS A 9 -22.95 -7.52 4.08
C HIS A 9 -21.80 -6.89 4.88
N GLU A 10 -20.83 -7.72 5.29
CA GLU A 10 -19.54 -7.24 5.78
C GLU A 10 -18.91 -6.36 4.70
N GLY A 11 -18.55 -5.14 5.08
CA GLY A 11 -17.93 -4.17 4.20
C GLY A 11 -16.65 -4.74 3.61
N HIS A 12 -16.52 -4.60 2.30
CA HIS A 12 -15.33 -4.93 1.52
C HIS A 12 -14.09 -4.18 2.06
N GLU A 13 -13.42 -4.74 3.07
CA GLU A 13 -12.03 -4.41 3.40
C GLU A 13 -11.16 -5.54 2.87
N GLY A 14 -10.71 -5.34 1.63
CA GLY A 14 -9.96 -6.32 0.86
C GLY A 14 -10.30 -6.13 -0.62
N HIS A 15 -9.43 -5.44 -1.35
CA HIS A 15 -9.37 -5.57 -2.80
C HIS A 15 -8.92 -6.99 -3.17
N GLU A 16 -9.74 -8.01 -2.87
CA GLU A 16 -9.52 -9.41 -3.26
C GLU A 16 -10.80 -10.14 -3.71
N GLY A 17 -11.95 -9.44 -3.82
CA GLY A 17 -13.25 -10.11 -3.97
C GLY A 17 -13.91 -10.12 -5.36
N HIS A 18 -13.39 -9.42 -6.37
CA HIS A 18 -14.12 -9.22 -7.64
C HIS A 18 -13.28 -9.41 -8.92
N GLU A 19 -12.38 -10.39 -8.97
CA GLU A 19 -11.58 -10.62 -10.21
C GLU A 19 -11.62 -12.07 -10.74
N GLY A 20 -12.65 -12.84 -10.38
CA GLY A 20 -12.90 -14.18 -10.93
C GLY A 20 -13.48 -14.22 -12.37
N HIS A 21 -13.62 -13.08 -13.04
CA HIS A 21 -14.32 -12.97 -14.34
C HIS A 21 -13.41 -12.66 -15.55
N GLU A 22 -12.08 -12.85 -15.48
CA GLU A 22 -11.21 -12.62 -16.65
C GLU A 22 -11.31 -13.74 -17.72
N GLY A 23 -12.04 -14.84 -17.46
CA GLY A 23 -12.32 -15.90 -18.42
C GLY A 23 -13.47 -15.60 -19.40
N SER A 24 -14.27 -14.56 -19.17
CA SER A 24 -15.41 -14.19 -20.02
C SER A 24 -15.06 -13.01 -20.93
N ALA A 25 -14.01 -13.14 -21.73
CA ALA A 25 -13.60 -12.14 -22.71
C ALA A 25 -14.43 -12.18 -24.02
N SER A 26 -15.50 -12.98 -24.09
CA SER A 26 -16.56 -12.75 -25.07
C SER A 26 -17.56 -11.79 -24.44
N GLY A 27 -17.64 -10.56 -24.93
CA GLY A 27 -18.62 -9.54 -24.52
C GLY A 27 -20.09 -9.88 -24.81
N SER A 28 -20.46 -11.16 -24.75
CA SER A 28 -21.81 -11.66 -24.87
C SER A 28 -22.48 -11.67 -23.50
N GLY A 29 -23.63 -11.01 -23.37
CA GLY A 29 -24.54 -11.13 -22.23
C GLY A 29 -25.20 -12.52 -22.09
N SER A 30 -24.55 -13.57 -22.61
CA SER A 30 -24.99 -14.96 -22.56
C SER A 30 -24.24 -15.70 -21.45
N SER A 31 -24.88 -16.69 -20.81
CA SER A 31 -24.22 -17.47 -19.76
C SER A 31 -23.00 -18.22 -20.31
N ALA A 32 -21.94 -18.34 -19.50
CA ALA A 32 -20.67 -18.96 -19.90
C ALA A 32 -20.84 -20.39 -20.48
N GLY A 33 -21.82 -21.15 -19.96
CA GLY A 33 -22.16 -22.48 -20.48
C GLY A 33 -22.78 -22.46 -21.88
N ALA A 34 -23.68 -21.51 -22.17
CA ALA A 34 -24.28 -21.38 -23.49
C ALA A 34 -23.25 -20.92 -24.53
N VAL A 35 -22.36 -19.99 -24.16
CA VAL A 35 -21.25 -19.55 -25.01
C VAL A 35 -20.33 -20.71 -25.34
N SER A 36 -19.93 -21.49 -24.33
CA SER A 36 -19.05 -22.66 -24.52
C SER A 36 -19.69 -23.69 -25.46
N SER A 37 -20.98 -23.99 -25.27
CA SER A 37 -21.71 -24.92 -26.14
C SER A 37 -21.80 -24.41 -27.59
N ALA A 38 -22.06 -23.11 -27.79
CA ALA A 38 -22.16 -22.51 -29.11
C ALA A 38 -20.80 -22.47 -29.83
N LEU A 39 -19.71 -22.17 -29.11
CA LEU A 39 -18.35 -22.21 -29.67
C LEU A 39 -17.96 -23.63 -30.07
N GLY A 40 -18.29 -24.63 -29.23
CA GLY A 40 -18.04 -26.04 -29.52
C GLY A 40 -18.78 -26.51 -30.78
N SER A 41 -20.09 -26.28 -30.86
CA SER A 41 -20.87 -26.68 -32.04
C SER A 41 -20.47 -25.93 -33.31
N THR A 42 -20.13 -24.64 -33.20
CA THR A 42 -19.63 -23.84 -34.32
C THR A 42 -18.30 -24.37 -34.83
N ARG A 43 -17.37 -24.72 -33.94
CA ARG A 43 -16.09 -25.35 -34.30
C ARG A 43 -16.34 -26.64 -35.07
N ASP A 44 -17.15 -27.54 -34.53
CA ASP A 44 -17.39 -28.85 -35.13
C ASP A 44 -18.06 -28.74 -36.52
N GLY A 45 -18.88 -27.72 -36.74
CA GLY A 45 -19.46 -27.42 -38.05
C GLY A 45 -18.52 -26.73 -39.06
N THR A 46 -17.40 -26.14 -38.62
CA THR A 46 -16.55 -25.28 -39.47
C THR A 46 -15.09 -25.73 -39.62
N LEU A 47 -14.59 -26.65 -38.77
CA LEU A 47 -13.16 -27.00 -38.66
C LEU A 47 -12.51 -27.48 -39.97
N GLY A 48 -13.27 -28.13 -40.87
CA GLY A 48 -12.69 -28.88 -41.98
C GLY A 48 -11.77 -30.01 -41.48
N TYR A 49 -10.91 -30.53 -42.37
CA TYR A 49 -9.90 -31.53 -41.98
C TYR A 49 -8.70 -30.84 -41.31
N TRP A 50 -8.27 -31.34 -40.15
CA TRP A 50 -7.04 -30.94 -39.46
C TRP A 50 -6.26 -32.19 -39.08
N ASP A 51 -5.00 -32.28 -39.52
CA ASP A 51 -4.10 -33.43 -39.30
C ASP A 51 -3.43 -33.42 -37.92
N GLY A 52 -3.74 -32.44 -37.08
CA GLY A 52 -3.18 -32.28 -35.73
C GLY A 52 -1.86 -31.50 -35.68
N TYR A 53 -1.32 -31.05 -36.81
CA TYR A 53 -0.10 -30.25 -36.83
C TYR A 53 -0.40 -28.74 -36.80
N PRO A 54 0.50 -27.90 -36.25
CA PRO A 54 0.32 -26.45 -36.27
C PRO A 54 0.27 -25.92 -37.71
N ASP A 55 -0.81 -25.21 -38.04
CA ASP A 55 -1.02 -24.54 -39.33
C ASP A 55 -0.64 -23.04 -39.29
N ARG A 56 -0.20 -22.56 -38.13
CA ARG A 56 0.22 -21.17 -37.88
C ARG A 56 1.55 -21.10 -37.16
N THR A 57 2.39 -20.20 -37.61
CA THR A 57 3.57 -19.79 -36.84
C THR A 57 3.14 -18.86 -35.71
N SER A 58 3.55 -19.18 -34.49
CA SER A 58 3.27 -18.34 -33.33
C SER A 58 4.06 -17.03 -33.41
N ARG A 59 3.36 -15.90 -33.22
CA ARG A 59 3.97 -14.55 -33.14
C ARG A 59 4.45 -14.20 -31.73
N VAL A 60 4.29 -15.10 -30.76
CA VAL A 60 4.55 -14.83 -29.34
C VAL A 60 5.69 -15.66 -28.75
N VAL A 61 6.44 -16.40 -29.57
CA VAL A 61 7.63 -17.17 -29.17
C VAL A 61 8.85 -16.26 -29.05
N GLY A 62 9.67 -16.46 -28.01
CA GLY A 62 10.97 -15.78 -27.86
C GLY A 62 10.89 -14.28 -27.54
N ARG A 63 9.72 -13.78 -27.11
CA ARG A 63 9.55 -12.38 -26.69
C ARG A 63 10.36 -12.07 -25.44
N SER A 64 10.69 -10.80 -25.24
CA SER A 64 11.27 -10.34 -23.96
C SER A 64 10.33 -10.65 -22.79
N ALA A 65 10.90 -10.75 -21.59
CA ALA A 65 10.09 -10.90 -20.37
C ALA A 65 9.15 -9.69 -20.19
N TRP A 66 9.61 -8.48 -20.53
CA TRP A 66 8.78 -7.28 -20.48
C TRP A 66 7.59 -7.32 -21.46
N ASP A 67 7.80 -7.73 -22.71
CA ASP A 67 6.69 -7.92 -23.67
C ASP A 67 5.69 -8.97 -23.21
N THR A 68 6.16 -9.99 -22.50
CA THR A 68 5.30 -10.99 -21.88
C THR A 68 4.45 -10.36 -20.78
N VAL A 69 5.06 -9.63 -19.84
CA VAL A 69 4.37 -8.90 -18.75
C VAL A 69 3.33 -7.92 -19.28
N LYS A 70 3.64 -7.19 -20.37
CA LYS A 70 2.68 -6.31 -21.05
C LYS A 70 1.44 -7.05 -21.52
N SER A 71 1.61 -8.26 -22.05
CA SER A 71 0.51 -9.09 -22.57
C SER A 71 -0.29 -9.88 -21.53
N LEU A 72 0.18 -10.00 -20.29
CA LEU A 72 -0.54 -10.71 -19.24
C LEU A 72 -1.90 -10.04 -18.95
N ALA A 73 -2.90 -10.84 -18.57
CA ALA A 73 -4.14 -10.32 -17.97
C ALA A 73 -3.84 -9.69 -16.59
N THR A 74 -4.84 -9.07 -15.96
CA THR A 74 -4.61 -8.26 -14.74
C THR A 74 -4.08 -9.11 -13.60
N VAL A 75 -4.76 -10.22 -13.28
CA VAL A 75 -4.41 -11.07 -12.14
C VAL A 75 -3.03 -11.73 -12.31
N PRO A 76 -2.70 -12.38 -13.45
CA PRO A 76 -1.36 -12.94 -13.63
C PRO A 76 -0.25 -11.89 -13.62
N ARG A 77 -0.53 -10.67 -14.13
CA ARG A 77 0.44 -9.57 -14.09
C ARG A 77 0.70 -9.11 -12.66
N GLN A 78 -0.35 -8.94 -11.87
CA GLN A 78 -0.22 -8.60 -10.44
C GLN A 78 0.59 -9.66 -9.71
N ALA A 79 0.31 -10.94 -9.91
CA ALA A 79 1.03 -12.03 -9.24
C ALA A 79 2.55 -12.00 -9.47
N VAL A 80 3.02 -11.73 -10.70
CA VAL A 80 4.46 -11.67 -10.98
C VAL A 80 5.12 -10.41 -10.41
N ILE A 81 4.41 -9.28 -10.41
CA ILE A 81 4.88 -8.03 -9.79
C ILE A 81 4.99 -8.20 -8.27
N ASP A 82 3.93 -8.72 -7.66
CA ASP A 82 3.82 -8.90 -6.23
C ASP A 82 4.87 -9.88 -5.71
N GLN A 83 5.03 -11.03 -6.35
CA GLN A 83 6.07 -11.99 -5.96
C GLN A 83 7.48 -11.38 -5.97
N THR A 84 7.75 -10.52 -6.95
CA THR A 84 9.07 -9.89 -7.10
C THR A 84 9.31 -8.80 -6.06
N ILE A 85 8.35 -7.89 -5.90
CA ILE A 85 8.47 -6.76 -4.98
C ILE A 85 8.37 -7.23 -3.52
N GLN A 86 7.38 -8.07 -3.20
CA GLN A 86 7.17 -8.55 -1.83
C GLN A 86 8.29 -9.49 -1.38
N GLY A 87 8.90 -10.24 -2.30
CA GLY A 87 10.05 -11.11 -2.00
C GLY A 87 11.28 -10.37 -1.48
N LEU A 88 11.35 -9.05 -1.65
CA LEU A 88 12.42 -8.21 -1.09
C LEU A 88 12.27 -7.97 0.42
N PHE A 89 11.07 -8.16 0.97
CA PHE A 89 10.73 -7.78 2.34
C PHE A 89 10.42 -8.99 3.21
N ARG A 90 10.81 -8.90 4.49
CA ARG A 90 10.49 -9.91 5.50
C ARG A 90 10.18 -9.23 6.83
N VAL A 91 9.21 -9.77 7.57
CA VAL A 91 8.86 -9.29 8.92
C VAL A 91 9.34 -10.32 9.94
N ASP A 92 9.96 -9.85 11.02
CA ASP A 92 10.46 -10.72 12.09
C ASP A 92 10.10 -10.19 13.48
N PHE A 93 9.74 -11.13 14.34
CA PHE A 93 9.44 -10.89 15.74
C PHE A 93 10.06 -11.98 16.60
N LYS A 94 10.50 -11.60 17.79
CA LYS A 94 11.13 -12.54 18.74
C LYS A 94 10.16 -13.62 19.20
N ASN A 95 8.85 -13.34 19.26
CA ASN A 95 7.85 -14.24 19.80
C ASN A 95 6.60 -14.29 18.92
N SER A 96 6.10 -15.49 18.63
CA SER A 96 4.85 -15.73 17.89
C SER A 96 3.67 -16.17 18.78
N ARG A 97 3.90 -16.34 20.08
CA ARG A 97 2.90 -16.76 21.09
C ARG A 97 2.35 -15.61 21.93
N LYS A 98 2.95 -14.41 21.86
CA LYS A 98 2.52 -13.22 22.59
C LYS A 98 2.95 -11.94 21.87
N ALA A 99 2.26 -10.85 22.20
CA ALA A 99 2.62 -9.50 21.78
C ALA A 99 4.09 -9.17 22.07
N ASN A 100 4.74 -8.50 21.13
CA ASN A 100 6.12 -8.04 21.23
C ASN A 100 6.15 -6.55 21.53
N THR A 101 7.22 -6.07 22.16
CA THR A 101 7.48 -4.63 22.33
C THR A 101 8.42 -4.07 21.27
N LYS A 102 9.05 -4.96 20.48
CA LYS A 102 9.98 -4.64 19.40
C LYS A 102 9.77 -5.61 18.22
N GLY A 103 9.79 -5.09 17.01
CA GLY A 103 9.74 -5.84 15.76
C GLY A 103 10.60 -5.19 14.69
N THR A 104 10.98 -5.97 13.67
CA THR A 104 11.81 -5.49 12.58
C THR A 104 11.28 -5.95 11.23
N VAL A 105 11.21 -5.02 10.28
CA VAL A 105 11.01 -5.27 8.85
C VAL A 105 12.37 -5.22 8.17
N TYR A 106 12.67 -6.24 7.38
CA TYR A 106 13.92 -6.41 6.65
C TYR A 106 13.72 -6.13 5.17
N PHE A 107 14.78 -5.68 4.51
CA PHE A 107 14.86 -5.50 3.07
C PHE A 107 16.17 -6.12 2.57
N GLN A 108 16.08 -7.08 1.64
CA GLN A 108 17.23 -7.89 1.20
C GLN A 108 18.00 -8.49 2.40
N ASP A 109 17.27 -9.02 3.38
CA ASP A 109 17.78 -9.57 4.65
C ASP A 109 18.48 -8.60 5.61
N GLU A 110 18.53 -7.31 5.27
CA GLU A 110 19.09 -6.27 6.13
C GLU A 110 17.98 -5.54 6.92
N PRO A 111 18.22 -5.13 8.18
CA PRO A 111 17.17 -4.57 9.05
C PRO A 111 16.82 -3.13 8.63
N LEU A 112 15.75 -2.99 7.86
CA LEU A 112 15.30 -1.72 7.27
C LEU A 112 14.53 -0.84 8.27
N VAL A 113 13.49 -1.39 8.91
CA VAL A 113 12.65 -0.66 9.86
C VAL A 113 12.61 -1.41 11.18
N THR A 114 13.06 -0.77 12.25
CA THR A 114 12.90 -1.32 13.61
C THR A 114 11.93 -0.48 14.40
N MET A 115 10.93 -1.10 15.02
CA MET A 115 9.85 -0.36 15.69
C MET A 115 9.70 -0.84 17.13
N TYR A 116 9.51 0.11 18.05
CA TYR A 116 9.15 -0.16 19.44
C TYR A 116 7.71 0.29 19.66
N ALA A 117 6.83 -0.65 20.03
CA ALA A 117 5.41 -0.37 20.21
C ALA A 117 5.16 0.60 21.38
N PRO A 118 4.12 1.46 21.28
CA PRO A 118 3.69 2.28 22.40
C PRO A 118 3.30 1.41 23.59
N THR A 119 3.54 1.93 24.80
CA THR A 119 3.03 1.28 26.02
C THR A 119 1.57 1.64 26.23
N LEU A 120 0.82 0.79 26.93
CA LEU A 120 -0.58 1.10 27.27
C LEU A 120 -0.70 2.44 28.02
N LYS A 121 0.26 2.74 28.91
CA LYS A 121 0.33 4.02 29.61
C LYS A 121 0.40 5.22 28.66
N ILE A 122 1.24 5.15 27.62
CA ILE A 122 1.32 6.20 26.59
C ILE A 122 -0.01 6.33 25.84
N ILE A 123 -0.64 5.20 25.51
CA ILE A 123 -1.94 5.21 24.83
C ILE A 123 -2.99 5.92 25.69
N GLU A 124 -3.13 5.49 26.94
CA GLU A 124 -4.14 5.99 27.88
C GLU A 124 -3.92 7.46 28.28
N GLU A 125 -2.68 7.84 28.62
CA GLU A 125 -2.39 9.17 29.17
C GLU A 125 -2.08 10.21 28.08
N ASP A 126 -1.34 9.82 27.04
CA ASP A 126 -0.78 10.76 26.05
C ASP A 126 -1.52 10.73 24.70
N GLN A 127 -2.21 9.65 24.30
CA GLN A 127 -2.81 9.54 22.95
C GLN A 127 -4.33 9.70 22.91
N PHE A 128 -5.05 9.19 23.92
CA PHE A 128 -6.51 9.31 24.03
C PHE A 128 -7.04 10.76 23.95
N PRO A 129 -6.39 11.77 24.58
CA PRO A 129 -6.85 13.15 24.48
C PRO A 129 -6.91 13.67 23.04
N PHE A 130 -5.94 13.32 22.19
CA PHE A 130 -5.93 13.71 20.78
C PHE A 130 -7.07 13.06 20.00
N LEU A 131 -7.32 11.76 20.22
CA LEU A 131 -8.46 11.07 19.60
C LEU A 131 -9.78 11.72 19.97
N ARG A 132 -9.96 12.06 21.25
CA ARG A 132 -11.15 12.78 21.72
C ARG A 132 -11.29 14.13 21.03
N SER A 133 -10.21 14.90 20.93
CA SER A 133 -10.26 16.22 20.30
C SER A 133 -10.51 16.14 18.78
N ALA A 134 -9.98 15.12 18.10
CA ALA A 134 -10.20 14.88 16.68
C ALA A 134 -11.67 14.53 16.35
N ALA A 135 -12.43 14.00 17.32
CA ALA A 135 -13.83 13.64 17.14
C ALA A 135 -14.72 14.84 16.73
N ASP A 136 -14.34 16.06 17.09
CA ASP A 136 -15.07 17.28 16.70
C ASP A 136 -15.08 17.51 15.17
N LEU A 137 -14.16 16.88 14.43
CA LEU A 137 -14.05 16.99 12.97
C LEU A 137 -14.89 15.96 12.19
N ARG A 138 -15.59 15.04 12.87
CA ARG A 138 -16.27 13.89 12.22
C ARG A 138 -17.22 14.29 11.11
N TYR A 139 -18.06 15.28 11.34
CA TYR A 139 -19.01 15.74 10.30
C TYR A 139 -18.31 16.40 9.11
N ASP A 140 -17.21 17.13 9.34
CA ASP A 140 -16.41 17.75 8.28
C ASP A 140 -15.66 16.71 7.43
N ARG A 141 -15.27 15.59 8.05
CA ARG A 141 -14.44 14.55 7.41
C ARG A 141 -15.17 13.31 6.95
N LEU A 142 -16.46 13.17 7.26
CA LEU A 142 -17.20 11.92 7.05
C LEU A 142 -17.10 11.40 5.61
N ASN A 143 -17.28 12.26 4.61
CA ASN A 143 -17.23 11.84 3.21
C ASN A 143 -15.84 11.39 2.78
N GLU A 144 -14.78 12.08 3.23
CA GLU A 144 -13.40 11.65 2.98
C GLU A 144 -13.16 10.29 3.62
N ILE A 145 -13.50 10.14 4.91
CA ILE A 145 -13.35 8.89 5.68
C ILE A 145 -14.05 7.71 4.99
N LEU A 146 -15.28 7.90 4.48
CA LEU A 146 -16.05 6.84 3.83
C LEU A 146 -15.37 6.38 2.54
N VAL A 147 -14.93 7.30 1.68
CA VAL A 147 -14.24 6.93 0.43
C VAL A 147 -12.89 6.28 0.72
N GLU A 148 -12.13 6.84 1.67
CA GLU A 148 -10.82 6.33 2.08
C GLU A 148 -10.88 4.89 2.62
N THR A 149 -12.03 4.40 3.10
CA THR A 149 -12.14 2.98 3.53
C THR A 149 -11.79 1.99 2.42
N GLY A 150 -12.13 2.32 1.16
CA GLY A 150 -11.87 1.44 0.01
C GLY A 150 -10.90 2.02 -1.01
N ASP A 151 -10.81 3.34 -1.15
CA ASP A 151 -10.04 3.98 -2.21
C ASP A 151 -9.29 5.23 -1.74
N ILE A 152 -8.03 5.04 -1.34
CA ILE A 152 -7.10 6.15 -1.10
C ILE A 152 -6.38 6.63 -2.37
N ALA A 153 -6.38 5.83 -3.45
CA ALA A 153 -5.64 6.13 -4.68
C ALA A 153 -6.20 7.37 -5.38
N THR A 154 -7.53 7.51 -5.40
CA THR A 154 -8.23 8.64 -6.02
C THR A 154 -7.81 9.99 -5.45
N PHE A 155 -7.47 10.08 -4.15
CA PHE A 155 -7.02 11.34 -3.56
C PHE A 155 -5.66 11.80 -4.13
N PHE A 156 -4.78 10.88 -4.52
CA PHE A 156 -3.53 11.23 -5.18
C PHE A 156 -3.74 11.70 -6.63
N SER A 157 -4.77 11.21 -7.32
CA SER A 157 -5.12 11.68 -8.67
C SER A 157 -5.58 13.15 -8.69
N SER A 158 -6.02 13.69 -7.55
CA SER A 158 -6.39 15.10 -7.42
C SER A 158 -5.19 16.07 -7.48
N VAL A 159 -3.98 15.56 -7.23
CA VAL A 159 -2.74 16.37 -7.14
C VAL A 159 -1.65 15.90 -8.10
N SER A 160 -1.87 14.81 -8.83
CA SER A 160 -0.95 14.25 -9.82
C SER A 160 -1.72 13.72 -11.02
N TYR A 161 -1.14 13.77 -12.23
CA TYR A 161 -1.80 13.25 -13.42
C TYR A 161 -1.78 11.71 -13.40
N LEU A 162 -2.85 11.11 -12.85
CA LEU A 162 -3.04 9.66 -12.83
C LEU A 162 -4.25 9.29 -13.67
N SER A 163 -4.01 8.66 -14.82
CA SER A 163 -5.04 8.21 -15.76
C SER A 163 -4.75 6.79 -16.25
N PRO A 164 -5.71 5.86 -16.20
CA PRO A 164 -5.49 4.47 -16.64
C PRO A 164 -4.94 4.33 -18.06
N GLY A 165 -5.26 5.28 -18.95
CA GLY A 165 -4.79 5.29 -20.33
C GLY A 165 -3.41 5.93 -20.53
N ALA A 166 -3.02 6.86 -19.66
CA ALA A 166 -1.78 7.63 -19.82
C ALA A 166 -0.65 7.20 -18.88
N THR A 167 -0.99 6.77 -17.66
CA THR A 167 -0.04 6.44 -16.58
C THR A 167 -0.29 5.03 -16.04
N LYS A 168 -0.44 4.07 -16.97
CA LYS A 168 -0.80 2.68 -16.66
C LYS A 168 0.21 2.02 -15.73
N TRP A 169 1.50 2.19 -16.00
CA TRP A 169 2.58 1.54 -15.24
C TRP A 169 2.83 2.21 -13.90
N THR A 170 2.65 3.53 -13.82
CA THR A 170 2.64 4.29 -12.58
C THR A 170 1.52 3.82 -11.66
N ILE A 171 0.30 3.66 -12.18
CA ILE A 171 -0.84 3.13 -11.42
C ILE A 171 -0.58 1.67 -11.01
N ALA A 172 -0.05 0.83 -11.90
CA ALA A 172 0.26 -0.56 -11.59
C ALA A 172 1.32 -0.70 -10.49
N LEU A 173 2.36 0.14 -10.49
CA LEU A 173 3.38 0.20 -9.43
C LEU A 173 2.78 0.71 -8.11
N LEU A 174 1.93 1.75 -8.16
CA LEU A 174 1.25 2.27 -6.98
C LEU A 174 0.37 1.20 -6.32
N GLN A 175 -0.42 0.47 -7.10
CA GLN A 175 -1.24 -0.63 -6.61
C GLN A 175 -0.38 -1.78 -6.04
N ALA A 176 0.76 -2.09 -6.67
CA ALA A 176 1.70 -3.08 -6.13
C ALA A 176 2.32 -2.64 -4.79
N VAL A 177 2.59 -1.35 -4.62
CA VAL A 177 3.05 -0.78 -3.35
C VAL A 177 1.96 -0.88 -2.27
N PHE A 178 0.69 -0.65 -2.58
CA PHE A 178 -0.38 -0.84 -1.60
C PHE A 178 -0.51 -2.30 -1.17
N ARG A 179 -0.48 -3.26 -2.11
CA ARG A 179 -0.48 -4.68 -1.77
C ARG A 179 0.77 -5.09 -0.96
N LEU A 180 1.93 -4.52 -1.26
CA LEU A 180 3.14 -4.67 -0.44
C LEU A 180 2.91 -4.17 0.99
N CYS A 181 2.35 -2.98 1.16
CA CYS A 181 2.05 -2.42 2.48
C CYS A 181 1.15 -3.36 3.27
N THR A 182 0.02 -3.81 2.72
CA THR A 182 -0.87 -4.78 3.38
C THR A 182 -0.12 -6.07 3.77
N ARG A 183 0.73 -6.60 2.86
CA ARG A 183 1.53 -7.82 3.11
C ARG A 183 2.53 -7.66 4.26
N VAL A 184 3.06 -6.46 4.48
CA VAL A 184 4.03 -6.17 5.53
C VAL A 184 3.34 -5.76 6.83
N GLU A 185 2.38 -4.85 6.77
CA GLU A 185 1.78 -4.25 7.97
C GLU A 185 0.90 -5.23 8.74
N MET A 186 0.24 -6.18 8.08
CA MET A 186 -0.64 -7.13 8.77
C MET A 186 0.15 -8.07 9.71
N PRO A 187 1.28 -8.68 9.28
CA PRO A 187 2.19 -9.37 10.20
C PRO A 187 2.77 -8.46 11.29
N VAL A 188 3.04 -7.18 10.97
CA VAL A 188 3.52 -6.21 11.96
C VAL A 188 2.47 -5.97 13.05
N LYS A 189 1.22 -5.70 12.66
CA LYS A 189 0.06 -5.54 13.55
C LYS A 189 -0.13 -6.78 14.43
N LEU A 190 -0.09 -7.97 13.83
CA LEU A 190 -0.19 -9.24 14.53
C LEU A 190 0.92 -9.38 15.60
N GLY A 191 2.15 -9.01 15.26
CA GLY A 191 3.29 -9.16 16.18
C GLY A 191 3.26 -8.21 17.38
N PHE A 192 2.65 -7.02 17.23
CA PHE A 192 2.57 -6.00 18.28
C PHE A 192 1.27 -6.04 19.10
N ASP A 193 0.14 -6.42 18.49
CA ASP A 193 -1.17 -6.59 19.14
C ASP A 193 -1.62 -5.38 20.01
N VAL A 194 -1.51 -4.18 19.44
CA VAL A 194 -1.93 -2.94 20.13
C VAL A 194 -3.46 -2.78 20.08
N PRO A 195 -4.14 -2.53 21.21
CA PRO A 195 -5.60 -2.45 21.29
C PRO A 195 -6.17 -1.30 20.47
N ARG A 196 -7.40 -1.46 19.97
CA ARG A 196 -8.15 -0.39 19.30
C ARG A 196 -8.78 0.57 20.31
N PRO A 197 -8.99 1.85 19.95
CA PRO A 197 -9.65 2.84 20.82
C PRO A 197 -10.94 2.35 21.48
N ILE A 198 -11.85 1.75 20.71
CA ILE A 198 -13.15 1.28 21.21
C ILE A 198 -13.04 0.23 22.33
N THR A 199 -11.93 -0.52 22.39
CA THR A 199 -11.72 -1.55 23.42
C THR A 199 -11.35 -0.97 24.79
N LEU A 200 -10.90 0.28 24.82
CA LEU A 200 -10.46 0.96 26.05
C LEU A 200 -11.49 1.98 26.57
N SER A 201 -12.45 2.43 25.75
CA SER A 201 -13.50 3.35 26.19
C SER A 201 -14.77 3.27 25.32
N TYR A 202 -15.93 3.12 25.98
CA TYR A 202 -17.25 3.16 25.34
C TYR A 202 -17.57 4.52 24.71
N GLN A 203 -16.94 5.60 25.17
CA GLN A 203 -17.16 6.96 24.69
C GLN A 203 -16.52 7.23 23.32
N VAL A 204 -15.64 6.34 22.83
CA VAL A 204 -15.01 6.50 21.52
C VAL A 204 -16.04 6.54 20.40
N GLN A 205 -16.99 5.60 20.40
CA GLN A 205 -18.06 5.45 19.39
C GLN A 205 -17.57 5.74 17.95
N PRO A 206 -16.76 4.83 17.36
CA PRO A 206 -16.23 5.01 16.00
C PRO A 206 -17.36 5.22 14.99
N ILE A 207 -17.13 6.08 13.99
CA ILE A 207 -18.13 6.45 12.97
C ILE A 207 -18.08 5.58 11.71
N ILE A 208 -17.18 4.59 11.70
CA ILE A 208 -17.09 3.53 10.71
C ILE A 208 -16.88 2.20 11.45
N GLN A 209 -17.10 1.09 10.76
CA GLN A 209 -16.85 -0.22 11.36
C GLN A 209 -15.38 -0.34 11.78
N THR A 210 -15.15 -0.77 13.02
CA THR A 210 -13.78 -1.00 13.50
C THR A 210 -13.21 -2.25 12.84
N PRO A 211 -12.06 -2.16 12.14
CA PRO A 211 -11.49 -3.33 11.47
C PRO A 211 -11.10 -4.43 12.47
N GLY A 212 -11.24 -5.69 12.06
CA GLY A 212 -11.01 -6.90 12.87
C GLY A 212 -9.55 -7.24 13.17
N HIS A 213 -8.65 -6.25 13.18
CA HIS A 213 -7.21 -6.44 13.38
C HIS A 213 -6.60 -5.33 14.27
N PRO A 214 -5.39 -5.55 14.85
CA PRO A 214 -4.76 -4.60 15.77
C PRO A 214 -4.55 -3.20 15.18
N ALA A 215 -4.47 -2.21 16.08
CA ALA A 215 -4.44 -0.80 15.74
C ALA A 215 -3.09 -0.35 15.16
N TRP A 216 -1.97 -0.83 15.69
CA TRP A 216 -0.67 -0.23 15.43
C TRP A 216 0.24 -1.12 14.58
N PRO A 217 0.90 -0.59 13.53
CA PRO A 217 0.77 0.76 12.94
C PRO A 217 -0.55 0.95 12.18
N SER A 218 -0.93 2.18 11.82
CA SER A 218 -2.10 2.46 10.96
C SER A 218 -1.85 2.01 9.52
N GLY A 219 -2.82 1.31 8.92
CA GLY A 219 -2.71 0.77 7.57
C GLY A 219 -2.79 1.84 6.49
N HIS A 220 -3.88 2.60 6.51
CA HIS A 220 -4.06 3.80 5.68
C HIS A 220 -2.87 4.78 5.76
N ALA A 221 -2.24 4.94 6.93
CA ALA A 221 -1.04 5.77 7.05
C ALA A 221 0.17 5.14 6.35
N THR A 222 0.38 3.83 6.50
CA THR A 222 1.44 3.10 5.81
C THR A 222 1.28 3.16 4.30
N GLU A 223 0.09 2.83 3.80
CA GLU A 223 -0.23 2.82 2.38
C GLU A 223 -0.15 4.21 1.75
N SER A 224 -0.77 5.23 2.37
CA SER A 224 -0.76 6.59 1.82
C SER A 224 0.65 7.19 1.77
N PHE A 225 1.42 7.09 2.84
CA PHE A 225 2.81 7.61 2.85
C PHE A 225 3.73 6.82 1.91
N ALA A 226 3.53 5.51 1.76
CA ALA A 226 4.21 4.70 0.76
C ALA A 226 3.87 5.18 -0.67
N GLY A 227 2.59 5.38 -0.96
CA GLY A 227 2.11 5.90 -2.24
C GLY A 227 2.66 7.29 -2.55
N ALA A 228 2.62 8.21 -1.59
CA ALA A 228 3.20 9.54 -1.76
C ALA A 228 4.72 9.49 -1.97
N THR A 229 5.44 8.62 -1.28
CA THR A 229 6.88 8.44 -1.48
C THR A 229 7.20 7.98 -2.90
N LEU A 230 6.43 7.00 -3.41
CA LEU A 230 6.57 6.49 -4.78
C LEU A 230 6.26 7.59 -5.80
N LEU A 231 5.11 8.25 -5.66
CA LEU A 231 4.62 9.22 -6.64
C LEU A 231 5.50 10.47 -6.68
N ASN A 232 6.03 10.94 -5.54
CA ASN A 232 7.01 12.04 -5.54
C ASN A 232 8.28 11.71 -6.33
N TRP A 233 8.58 10.43 -6.56
CA TRP A 233 9.60 10.03 -7.53
C TRP A 233 9.03 9.92 -8.94
N LEU A 234 8.01 9.10 -9.17
CA LEU A 234 7.55 8.76 -10.53
C LEU A 234 6.95 9.94 -11.29
N VAL A 235 6.18 10.81 -10.63
CA VAL A 235 5.47 11.92 -11.31
C VAL A 235 6.23 13.26 -11.22
N ARG A 236 7.50 13.24 -10.80
CA ARG A 236 8.32 14.46 -10.72
C ARG A 236 8.61 14.96 -12.14
N ASP A 237 8.63 16.28 -12.32
CA ASP A 237 9.18 16.89 -13.55
C ASP A 237 10.71 16.94 -13.43
N PRO A 238 11.46 16.09 -14.16
CA PRO A 238 12.93 16.09 -14.10
C PRO A 238 13.55 17.38 -14.65
N ASN A 239 12.82 18.13 -15.47
CA ASN A 239 13.25 19.40 -16.06
C ASN A 239 12.65 20.63 -15.34
N GLY A 240 11.86 20.39 -14.28
CA GLY A 240 11.21 21.43 -13.51
C GLY A 240 12.22 22.33 -12.82
N LYS A 241 11.93 23.64 -12.75
CA LYS A 241 12.82 24.67 -12.16
C LYS A 241 13.25 24.38 -10.72
N ASN A 242 12.58 23.46 -10.03
CA ASN A 242 12.84 23.05 -8.65
C ASN A 242 12.85 21.53 -8.48
N ALA A 243 13.24 20.72 -9.48
CA ALA A 243 13.24 19.26 -9.38
C ALA A 243 14.02 18.79 -8.14
N PRO A 244 13.34 18.38 -7.04
CA PRO A 244 14.03 18.06 -5.81
C PRO A 244 14.84 16.79 -6.05
N LYS A 245 16.02 16.71 -5.42
CA LYS A 245 16.65 15.40 -5.22
C LYS A 245 15.66 14.53 -4.46
N PHE A 246 15.60 13.23 -4.78
CA PHE A 246 14.77 12.31 -4.02
C PHE A 246 15.30 12.19 -2.59
N ASP A 247 14.64 12.92 -1.72
CA ASP A 247 14.88 13.02 -0.30
C ASP A 247 13.50 13.09 0.38
N PRO A 248 12.95 11.95 0.79
CA PRO A 248 11.64 11.90 1.44
C PRO A 248 11.53 12.81 2.65
N ASP A 249 12.58 12.97 3.45
CA ASP A 249 12.56 13.80 4.65
C ASP A 249 12.42 15.28 4.30
N ALA A 250 13.17 15.75 3.30
CA ALA A 250 13.06 17.11 2.80
C ALA A 250 11.68 17.39 2.18
N LEU A 251 11.10 16.42 1.46
CA LEU A 251 9.77 16.54 0.87
C LEU A 251 8.67 16.57 1.93
N ILE A 252 8.80 15.79 3.01
CA ILE A 252 7.91 15.83 4.18
C ILE A 252 8.02 17.17 4.89
N ALA A 253 9.25 17.65 5.13
CA ALA A 253 9.50 18.96 5.75
C ALA A 253 8.91 20.11 4.92
N ALA A 254 9.00 20.02 3.59
CA ALA A 254 8.41 20.96 2.66
C ALA A 254 6.88 20.82 2.51
N GLN A 255 6.28 19.77 3.10
CA GLN A 255 4.86 19.45 3.03
C GLN A 255 4.32 19.47 1.60
N VAL A 256 5.00 18.78 0.68
CA VAL A 256 4.57 18.71 -0.72
C VAL A 256 3.17 18.07 -0.86
N PRO A 257 2.40 18.39 -1.91
CA PRO A 257 0.97 18.05 -1.99
C PRO A 257 0.63 16.57 -1.75
N LEU A 258 1.44 15.65 -2.28
CA LEU A 258 1.24 14.20 -2.09
C LEU A 258 1.36 13.77 -0.61
N TYR A 259 2.30 14.34 0.15
CA TYR A 259 2.40 14.05 1.58
C TYR A 259 1.28 14.73 2.38
N ARG A 260 0.76 15.88 1.95
CA ARG A 260 -0.42 16.50 2.57
C ARG A 260 -1.68 15.65 2.40
N GLN A 261 -1.84 14.99 1.25
CA GLN A 261 -2.92 14.01 1.07
C GLN A 261 -2.75 12.83 2.03
N SER A 262 -1.51 12.33 2.18
CA SER A 262 -1.23 11.21 3.10
C SER A 262 -1.47 11.59 4.56
N GLU A 263 -1.07 12.80 4.97
CA GLU A 263 -1.39 13.35 6.28
C GLU A 263 -2.89 13.38 6.54
N ARG A 264 -3.67 13.89 5.58
CA ARG A 264 -5.13 13.99 5.66
C ARG A 264 -5.77 12.61 5.87
N ILE A 265 -5.41 11.64 5.03
CA ILE A 265 -5.88 10.25 5.11
C ILE A 265 -5.54 9.63 6.47
N ALA A 266 -4.32 9.83 6.95
CA ALA A 266 -3.87 9.27 8.23
C ALA A 266 -4.57 9.93 9.45
N ILE A 267 -4.82 11.24 9.42
CA ILE A 267 -5.56 11.95 10.48
C ILE A 267 -7.04 11.53 10.48
N ASN A 268 -7.63 11.33 9.30
CA ASN A 268 -9.02 10.91 9.15
C ASN A 268 -9.32 9.58 9.87
N ARG A 269 -8.33 8.70 10.05
CA ARG A 269 -8.45 7.49 10.86
C ARG A 269 -8.58 7.75 12.38
N THR A 270 -7.93 8.80 12.87
CA THR A 270 -8.07 9.26 14.25
C THR A 270 -9.43 9.94 14.45
N VAL A 271 -9.85 10.80 13.51
CA VAL A 271 -11.18 11.42 13.49
C VAL A 271 -12.29 10.37 13.48
N ALA A 272 -12.12 9.31 12.69
CA ALA A 272 -13.04 8.18 12.60
C ALA A 272 -13.16 7.38 13.92
N GLY A 273 -12.22 7.55 14.86
CA GLY A 273 -12.19 6.87 16.15
C GLY A 273 -11.60 5.46 16.11
N VAL A 274 -10.89 5.09 15.04
CA VAL A 274 -10.35 3.72 14.87
C VAL A 274 -8.85 3.62 15.12
N HIS A 275 -8.12 4.74 15.14
CA HIS A 275 -6.67 4.80 15.32
C HIS A 275 -6.26 5.93 16.28
N TYR A 276 -5.07 5.80 16.87
CA TYR A 276 -4.38 6.85 17.61
C TYR A 276 -3.36 7.60 16.72
N PRO A 277 -2.94 8.82 17.10
CA PRO A 277 -1.88 9.52 16.36
C PRO A 277 -0.57 8.74 16.24
N THR A 278 -0.15 8.00 17.28
CA THR A 278 1.03 7.12 17.25
C THR A 278 0.92 6.00 16.20
N ASP A 279 -0.28 5.54 15.87
CA ASP A 279 -0.52 4.57 14.82
C ASP A 279 -0.18 5.18 13.46
N SER A 280 -0.60 6.43 13.24
CA SER A 280 -0.31 7.20 12.02
C SER A 280 1.17 7.54 11.90
N MET A 281 1.83 7.94 13.00
CA MET A 281 3.28 8.18 13.03
C MET A 281 4.05 6.91 12.65
N ALA A 282 3.68 5.77 13.23
CA ALA A 282 4.29 4.48 12.93
C ALA A 282 4.08 4.03 11.49
N GLY A 283 2.87 4.22 10.97
CA GLY A 283 2.53 3.88 9.59
C GLY A 283 3.29 4.77 8.60
N ALA A 284 3.36 6.08 8.84
CA ALA A 284 4.12 7.00 8.01
C ALA A 284 5.61 6.60 7.95
N VAL A 285 6.24 6.29 9.08
CA VAL A 285 7.63 5.83 9.11
C VAL A 285 7.82 4.52 8.34
N LEU A 286 6.92 3.56 8.52
CA LEU A 286 6.98 2.27 7.83
C LEU A 286 6.85 2.46 6.31
N GLY A 287 5.80 3.16 5.85
CA GLY A 287 5.52 3.41 4.44
C GLY A 287 6.62 4.16 3.71
N VAL A 288 7.08 5.29 4.28
CA VAL A 288 8.19 6.07 3.71
C VAL A 288 9.45 5.23 3.57
N THR A 289 9.81 4.48 4.62
CA THR A 289 11.10 3.77 4.64
C THR A 289 11.10 2.58 3.67
N MET A 290 9.99 1.83 3.57
CA MET A 290 9.88 0.73 2.61
C MET A 290 10.00 1.20 1.17
N VAL A 291 9.29 2.27 0.82
CA VAL A 291 9.27 2.75 -0.56
C VAL A 291 10.52 3.55 -0.91
N GLU A 292 11.13 4.25 0.04
CA GLU A 292 12.45 4.84 -0.16
C GLU A 292 13.49 3.76 -0.54
N ALA A 293 13.49 2.62 0.16
CA ALA A 293 14.35 1.49 -0.16
C ALA A 293 14.07 0.91 -1.55
N LEU A 294 12.80 0.75 -1.92
CA LEU A 294 12.40 0.29 -3.25
C LEU A 294 12.83 1.27 -4.34
N VAL A 295 12.58 2.58 -4.20
CA VAL A 295 13.00 3.61 -5.16
C VAL A 295 14.52 3.61 -5.30
N ASN A 296 15.26 3.58 -4.19
CA ASN A 296 16.73 3.56 -4.21
C ASN A 296 17.27 2.31 -4.91
N LEU A 297 16.64 1.14 -4.72
CA LEU A 297 16.98 -0.09 -5.44
C LEU A 297 16.73 0.05 -6.95
N MET A 298 15.55 0.51 -7.36
CA MET A 298 15.18 0.69 -8.77
C MET A 298 16.01 1.76 -9.51
N GLU A 299 16.63 2.67 -8.76
CA GLU A 299 17.57 3.68 -9.27
C GLU A 299 19.04 3.24 -9.16
N GLY A 300 19.29 1.97 -8.84
CA GLY A 300 20.63 1.39 -8.81
C GLY A 300 21.53 1.95 -7.71
N LYS A 301 20.96 2.57 -6.67
CA LYS A 301 21.75 3.03 -5.52
C LYS A 301 22.25 1.83 -4.71
N LYS A 302 23.39 2.04 -4.05
CA LYS A 302 24.02 1.03 -3.18
C LYS A 302 23.64 1.17 -1.71
N GLU A 303 22.94 2.24 -1.38
CA GLU A 303 22.53 2.55 -0.01
C GLU A 303 21.10 3.13 0.00
N THR A 304 20.40 2.90 1.10
CA THR A 304 19.13 3.51 1.47
C THR A 304 19.15 3.94 2.93
N THR A 305 18.09 4.58 3.40
CA THR A 305 17.94 4.99 4.81
C THR A 305 17.18 3.92 5.59
N ALA A 306 17.79 3.31 6.60
CA ALA A 306 17.09 2.52 7.61
C ALA A 306 16.60 3.42 8.74
N ARG A 307 15.39 3.14 9.26
CA ARG A 307 14.78 3.92 10.36
C ARG A 307 14.48 3.04 11.58
N THR A 308 14.73 3.58 12.76
CA THR A 308 14.28 3.02 14.04
C THR A 308 13.29 3.97 14.69
N TYR A 309 12.03 3.53 14.86
CA TYR A 309 10.98 4.32 15.49
C TYR A 309 10.74 3.88 16.94
N PHE A 310 10.85 4.83 17.86
CA PHE A 310 10.60 4.64 19.29
C PHE A 310 9.18 5.08 19.68
N GLY A 311 8.16 4.36 19.19
CA GLY A 311 6.77 4.60 19.56
C GLY A 311 6.50 4.45 21.06
N ASN A 312 7.33 3.69 21.78
CA ASN A 312 7.34 3.61 23.24
C ASN A 312 7.80 4.89 23.96
N ARG A 313 8.13 5.96 23.23
CA ARG A 313 8.49 7.28 23.76
C ARG A 313 7.70 8.41 23.11
N TYR A 314 6.92 8.11 22.06
CA TYR A 314 6.19 9.12 21.32
C TYR A 314 4.88 9.45 22.04
N LYS A 315 4.69 10.75 22.33
CA LYS A 315 3.55 11.28 23.10
C LYS A 315 2.76 12.34 22.35
N GLY A 316 3.19 12.70 21.14
CA GLY A 316 2.60 13.78 20.37
C GLY A 316 1.34 13.37 19.60
N ASP A 317 0.75 14.35 18.91
CA ASP A 317 -0.31 14.17 17.93
C ASP A 317 0.25 13.67 16.58
N PHE A 318 -0.41 13.86 15.44
CA PHE A 318 0.16 13.52 14.13
C PHE A 318 -0.13 14.61 13.09
N ASN A 319 0.95 15.12 12.48
CA ASN A 319 0.95 15.96 11.29
C ASN A 319 2.38 15.94 10.67
N LEU A 320 2.55 16.46 9.47
CA LEU A 320 3.84 16.45 8.75
C LEU A 320 4.93 17.25 9.47
N SER A 321 4.56 18.33 10.17
CA SER A 321 5.53 19.12 10.96
C SER A 321 6.08 18.31 12.12
N LEU A 322 5.23 17.56 12.82
CA LEU A 322 5.63 16.65 13.88
C LEU A 322 6.43 15.47 13.33
N LEU A 323 5.99 14.85 12.24
CA LEU A 323 6.74 13.77 11.58
C LEU A 323 8.16 14.22 11.20
N SER A 324 8.28 15.41 10.59
CA SER A 324 9.57 15.99 10.23
C SER A 324 10.44 16.29 11.46
N ALA A 325 9.86 16.82 12.54
CA ALA A 325 10.56 17.08 13.80
C ALA A 325 11.04 15.77 14.46
N GLU A 326 10.24 14.71 14.41
CA GLU A 326 10.60 13.40 14.98
C GLU A 326 11.70 12.68 14.20
N MET A 327 11.89 13.00 12.91
CA MET A 327 13.01 12.53 12.08
C MET A 327 14.34 13.24 12.38
N GLN A 328 14.31 14.41 13.03
CA GLN A 328 15.54 15.12 13.41
C GLN A 328 16.35 14.35 14.47
N PRO A 329 17.67 14.60 14.62
CA PRO A 329 18.53 13.85 15.55
C PRO A 329 18.03 13.76 17.00
N GLY A 330 17.24 14.73 17.47
CA GLY A 330 16.61 14.74 18.80
C GLY A 330 15.32 13.94 18.94
N GLY A 331 14.65 13.62 17.82
CA GLY A 331 13.33 12.98 17.80
C GLY A 331 13.32 11.48 18.07
N THR A 332 12.14 10.87 18.01
CA THR A 332 11.90 9.44 18.26
C THR A 332 12.17 8.55 17.05
N ILE A 333 12.52 9.12 15.89
CA ILE A 333 12.91 8.38 14.69
C ILE A 333 14.42 8.54 14.49
N LYS A 334 15.17 7.44 14.58
CA LYS A 334 16.61 7.42 14.33
C LYS A 334 16.91 6.85 12.96
N GLN A 335 17.82 7.48 12.24
CA GLN A 335 18.16 7.13 10.86
C GLN A 335 19.61 6.69 10.77
N LYS A 336 19.88 5.76 9.86
CA LYS A 336 21.24 5.37 9.49
C LYS A 336 21.27 4.91 8.03
N PRO A 337 22.40 5.06 7.34
CA PRO A 337 22.61 4.39 6.06
C PRO A 337 22.49 2.87 6.20
N LEU A 338 21.94 2.23 5.17
CA LEU A 338 21.83 0.78 5.02
C LEU A 338 22.30 0.41 3.62
N ALA A 339 23.28 -0.48 3.52
CA ALA A 339 23.73 -1.00 2.24
C ALA A 339 22.64 -1.87 1.59
N ILE A 340 22.48 -1.75 0.28
CA ILE A 340 21.54 -2.55 -0.53
C ILE A 340 22.24 -3.07 -1.78
N ASN A 341 21.84 -4.24 -2.24
CA ASN A 341 22.31 -4.85 -3.48
C ASN A 341 21.47 -4.34 -4.68
N PRO A 342 22.05 -3.54 -5.59
CA PRO A 342 21.33 -2.97 -6.73
C PRO A 342 20.89 -4.02 -7.78
N LYS A 343 21.40 -5.25 -7.72
CA LYS A 343 21.02 -6.35 -8.65
C LYS A 343 19.89 -7.23 -8.09
N GLY A 344 19.07 -6.69 -7.19
CA GLY A 344 18.05 -7.45 -6.45
C GLY A 344 16.73 -7.66 -7.22
N VAL A 345 16.59 -7.13 -8.43
CA VAL A 345 15.36 -7.20 -9.23
C VAL A 345 15.63 -7.72 -10.64
N PRO A 346 14.66 -8.40 -11.27
CA PRO A 346 14.77 -8.85 -12.65
C PRO A 346 14.65 -7.68 -13.63
N ASP A 347 15.31 -7.80 -14.79
CA ASP A 347 15.38 -6.75 -15.82
C ASP A 347 14.00 -6.25 -16.27
N TRP A 348 12.99 -7.13 -16.36
CA TRP A 348 11.65 -6.72 -16.77
C TRP A 348 10.97 -5.76 -15.79
N LEU A 349 11.31 -5.82 -14.49
CA LEU A 349 10.77 -4.88 -13.50
C LEU A 349 11.48 -3.53 -13.63
N GLN A 350 12.77 -3.54 -14.00
CA GLN A 350 13.49 -2.31 -14.37
C GLN A 350 12.87 -1.68 -15.63
N ASP A 351 12.55 -2.46 -16.65
CA ASP A 351 11.86 -1.97 -17.86
C ASP A 351 10.49 -1.35 -17.54
N MET A 352 9.73 -1.99 -16.62
CA MET A 352 8.45 -1.44 -16.14
C MET A 352 8.63 -0.10 -15.43
N TRP A 353 9.65 -0.01 -14.58
CA TRP A 353 9.99 1.21 -13.84
C TRP A 353 10.43 2.35 -14.77
N ASP A 354 11.30 2.05 -15.73
CA ASP A 354 11.76 3.02 -16.71
C ASP A 354 10.62 3.46 -17.63
N THR A 355 9.69 2.57 -17.96
CA THR A 355 8.46 2.94 -18.68
C THR A 355 7.60 3.88 -17.83
N ALA A 356 7.38 3.59 -16.54
CA ALA A 356 6.58 4.42 -15.65
C ALA A 356 7.16 5.83 -15.46
N LYS A 357 8.50 5.98 -15.40
CA LYS A 357 9.16 7.30 -15.32
C LYS A 357 8.94 8.17 -16.56
N LEU A 358 8.54 7.58 -17.68
CA LEU A 358 8.26 8.27 -18.93
C LEU A 358 6.75 8.54 -19.11
N GLU A 359 5.90 8.04 -18.20
CA GLU A 359 4.48 8.35 -18.18
C GLU A 359 4.24 9.69 -17.48
N GLY A 360 3.67 10.67 -18.19
CA GLY A 360 3.47 12.03 -17.69
C GLY A 360 3.24 13.01 -18.82
#